data_AF-A0A7S0VIA6-F1
#
_entry.id   AF-A0A7S0VIA6-F1
#
_cell.length_a   1.000
_cell.length_b   1.000
_cell.length_c   1.000
_cell.angle_alpha   90.00
_cell.angle_beta   90.00
_cell.angle_gamma   90.00
#
_symmetry.space_group_name_H-M   'P 1'
#
loop_
_entity.id
_entity.type
_entity.pdbx_description
1 polymer ?
#
loop_
_entity_poly.entity_id
_entity_poly.type
_entity_poly.pdbx_seq_one_letter_code
_entity_poly.pdbx_strand_id
1 'polypeptide(L)'
;GEAPPPVIPFIKYASPGPPVSEWTSEDCTAPKFRILSLDGGGVRGVLSTVILQRIMSEVPSFMDNVDLIAGTSTGGLISLMLASGYSPSECQDIYEYGCPKIFAKDKWRTYNPTNAKYT
;
A
#
# COMPACT_ATOMS: atom_id res chain seq x y z
N GLY A 1 33.39 -4.86 2.95
CA GLY A 1 32.64 -3.94 3.82
C GLY A 1 31.46 -3.46 3.02
N GLU A 2 30.34 -4.14 3.15
CA GLU A 2 29.13 -3.86 2.37
C GLU A 2 28.30 -2.83 3.14
N ALA A 3 27.81 -1.80 2.46
CA ALA A 3 27.00 -0.76 3.09
C ALA A 3 25.73 -1.39 3.69
N PRO A 4 25.25 -0.94 4.85
CA PRO A 4 24.00 -1.44 5.41
C PRO A 4 22.87 -1.23 4.39
N PRO A 5 21.94 -2.19 4.25
CA PRO A 5 20.83 -2.05 3.32
C PRO A 5 20.03 -0.78 3.66
N PRO A 6 19.44 -0.10 2.67
CA PRO A 6 18.62 1.07 2.90
C PRO A 6 17.51 0.71 3.89
N VAL A 7 17.44 1.45 5.01
CA VAL A 7 16.37 1.28 5.98
C VAL A 7 15.10 1.83 5.34
N ILE A 8 14.25 0.93 4.87
CA ILE A 8 12.92 1.26 4.36
C ILE A 8 12.07 1.55 5.60
N PRO A 9 11.61 2.79 5.84
CA PRO A 9 11.00 3.18 7.12
C PRO A 9 9.77 2.35 7.50
N PHE A 10 9.12 1.72 6.52
CA PHE A 10 7.90 0.91 6.68
C PHE A 10 8.15 -0.60 6.81
N ILE A 11 9.37 -1.07 6.56
CA ILE A 11 9.76 -2.43 6.90
C ILE A 11 10.57 -2.32 8.17
N LYS A 12 9.87 -2.23 9.31
CA LYS A 12 10.46 -2.69 10.56
C LYS A 12 10.76 -4.16 10.31
N TYR A 13 12.03 -4.56 10.32
CA TYR A 13 12.36 -5.98 10.39
C TYR A 13 11.51 -6.53 11.53
N ALA A 14 10.52 -7.35 11.18
CA ALA A 14 9.70 -8.01 12.17
C ALA A 14 10.70 -8.71 13.08
N SER A 15 10.81 -8.24 14.33
CA SER A 15 11.51 -9.00 15.36
C SER A 15 10.99 -10.42 15.25
N PRO A 16 11.84 -11.46 15.18
CA PRO A 16 11.38 -12.81 14.99
C PRO A 16 10.30 -13.06 16.04
N GLY A 17 9.07 -13.27 15.58
CA GLY A 17 7.96 -13.54 16.47
C GLY A 17 8.34 -14.72 17.36
N PRO A 18 7.76 -14.83 18.57
CA PRO A 18 8.04 -15.96 19.43
C PRO A 18 7.81 -17.27 18.65
N PRO A 19 8.66 -18.30 18.83
CA PRO A 19 8.53 -19.55 18.10
C PRO A 19 7.11 -20.10 18.29
N VAL A 20 6.45 -20.35 17.17
CA VAL A 20 5.12 -20.93 17.06
C VAL A 20 5.16 -22.36 17.61
N SER A 21 4.93 -22.53 18.91
CA SER A 21 4.75 -23.87 19.47
C SER A 21 3.65 -24.03 20.51
N GLU A 22 2.92 -23.01 20.93
CA GLU A 22 1.84 -23.28 21.89
C GLU A 22 0.72 -22.25 21.78
N TRP A 23 -0.50 -22.76 21.59
CA TRP A 23 -1.69 -22.00 21.33
C TRP A 23 -2.00 -21.09 22.53
N THR A 24 -1.78 -19.78 22.31
CA THR A 24 -2.32 -18.60 23.02
C THR A 24 -2.63 -18.80 24.50
N SER A 25 -1.63 -18.51 25.35
CA SER A 25 -1.83 -18.31 26.78
C SER A 25 -2.40 -16.92 27.06
N GLU A 26 -3.36 -16.85 27.97
CA GLU A 26 -4.05 -15.64 28.44
C GLU A 26 -3.08 -14.72 29.20
N ASP A 27 -2.23 -14.01 28.47
CA ASP A 27 -1.51 -12.80 28.90
C ASP A 27 -0.84 -12.17 27.67
N CYS A 28 -1.66 -11.64 26.74
CA CYS A 28 -1.18 -11.09 25.47
C CYS A 28 -0.53 -9.70 25.66
N THR A 29 0.69 -9.67 26.20
CA THR A 29 1.57 -8.48 26.23
C THR A 29 2.39 -8.32 24.95
N ALA A 30 2.22 -9.23 23.97
CA ALA A 30 2.87 -9.15 22.67
C ALA A 30 2.41 -7.89 21.90
N PRO A 31 3.33 -7.16 21.25
CA PRO A 31 2.98 -5.98 20.47
C PRO A 31 2.02 -6.37 19.32
N LYS A 32 0.95 -5.59 19.15
CA LYS A 32 -0.01 -5.79 18.05
C LYS A 32 0.67 -5.48 16.71
N PHE A 33 0.74 -6.46 15.83
CA PHE A 33 1.22 -6.29 14.45
C PHE A 33 0.10 -5.70 13.58
N ARG A 34 0.32 -4.53 12.97
CA ARG A 34 -0.72 -3.80 12.23
C ARG A 34 -0.43 -3.76 10.73
N ILE A 35 -1.41 -4.22 9.95
CA ILE A 35 -1.32 -4.32 8.49
C ILE A 35 -2.24 -3.29 7.84
N LEU A 36 -1.70 -2.47 6.94
CA LEU A 36 -2.47 -1.63 6.03
C LEU A 36 -2.64 -2.38 4.70
N SER A 37 -3.88 -2.72 4.35
CA SER A 37 -4.20 -3.37 3.08
C SER A 37 -4.85 -2.39 2.11
N LEU A 38 -4.32 -2.31 0.89
CA LEU A 38 -4.83 -1.47 -0.19
C LEU A 38 -5.33 -2.32 -1.36
N ASP A 39 -6.63 -2.25 -1.62
CA ASP A 39 -7.25 -3.00 -2.70
C ASP A 39 -6.93 -2.44 -4.08
N GLY A 40 -7.04 -3.31 -5.10
CA GLY A 40 -6.99 -2.89 -6.49
C GLY A 40 -8.27 -2.17 -6.92
N GLY A 41 -8.17 -1.27 -7.89
CA GLY A 41 -9.35 -0.51 -8.33
C GLY A 41 -9.25 0.17 -9.70
N GLY A 42 -8.13 -0.01 -10.41
CA GLY A 42 -7.81 0.82 -11.58
C GLY A 42 -7.78 2.29 -11.18
N VAL A 43 -8.33 3.18 -12.00
CA VAL A 43 -8.43 4.63 -11.75
C VAL A 43 -8.99 4.97 -10.36
N ARG A 44 -9.83 4.11 -9.77
CA ARG A 44 -10.40 4.30 -8.42
C ARG A 44 -9.37 4.23 -7.28
N GLY A 45 -8.11 3.88 -7.56
CA GLY A 45 -7.04 3.93 -6.55
C GLY A 45 -6.82 5.31 -5.92
N VAL A 46 -7.18 6.39 -6.63
CA VAL A 46 -7.18 7.76 -6.07
C VAL A 46 -8.08 7.85 -4.82
N LEU A 47 -9.18 7.09 -4.76
CA LEU A 47 -10.03 7.09 -3.57
C LEU A 47 -9.28 6.58 -2.34
N SER A 48 -8.46 5.54 -2.51
CA SER A 48 -7.66 4.96 -1.42
C SER A 48 -6.62 5.95 -0.89
N THR A 49 -5.98 6.73 -1.76
CA THR A 49 -5.02 7.78 -1.33
C THR A 49 -5.72 8.93 -0.61
N VAL A 50 -6.90 9.35 -1.07
CA VAL A 50 -7.70 10.40 -0.43
C VAL A 50 -8.21 9.96 0.95
N ILE A 51 -8.70 8.71 1.07
CA ILE A 51 -9.11 8.16 2.37
C ILE A 51 -7.92 8.13 3.33
N LEU A 52 -6.77 7.64 2.88
CA LEU A 52 -5.57 7.58 3.70
C LEU A 52 -5.10 8.97 4.14
N GLN A 53 -5.15 9.96 3.24
CA GLN A 53 -4.83 11.35 3.57
C GLN A 53 -5.74 11.92 4.67
N ARG A 54 -7.06 11.66 4.60
CA ARG A 54 -8.01 12.07 5.65
C ARG A 54 -7.77 11.35 6.98
N ILE A 55 -7.42 10.08 6.95
CA ILE A 55 -7.06 9.35 8.16
C ILE A 55 -5.82 9.98 8.79
N MET A 56 -4.80 10.30 7.99
CA MET A 56 -3.57 10.92 8.48
C MET A 56 -3.75 12.37 8.93
N SER A 57 -4.73 13.10 8.41
CA SER A 57 -5.03 14.45 8.93
C SER A 57 -5.65 14.41 10.32
N GLU A 58 -6.51 13.43 10.61
CA GLU A 58 -7.11 13.23 11.93
C GLU A 58 -6.16 12.50 12.89
N VAL A 59 -5.32 11.61 12.37
CA VAL A 59 -4.38 10.78 13.13
C VAL A 59 -2.99 10.84 12.47
N PRO A 60 -2.18 11.88 12.76
CA PRO A 60 -0.88 12.07 12.12
C PRO A 60 0.10 10.89 12.31
N SER A 61 -0.02 10.18 13.44
CA SER A 61 0.81 9.01 13.76
C SER A 61 0.30 7.69 13.17
N PHE A 62 -0.73 7.72 12.30
CA PHE A 62 -1.33 6.50 11.74
C PHE A 62 -0.29 5.61 11.06
N MET A 63 0.57 6.20 10.22
CA MET A 63 1.59 5.46 9.47
C MET A 63 2.74 4.94 10.36
N ASP A 64 3.09 5.63 11.45
CA ASP A 64 4.13 5.18 12.40
C ASP A 64 3.76 3.86 13.08
N ASN A 65 2.46 3.61 13.14
CA ASN A 65 1.84 2.44 13.73
C ASN A 65 1.61 1.29 12.72
N VAL A 66 1.93 1.47 11.43
CA VAL A 66 1.79 0.41 10.42
C VAL A 66 3.09 -0.37 10.32
N ASP A 67 3.02 -1.68 10.47
CA ASP A 67 4.19 -2.57 10.42
C ASP A 67 4.35 -3.24 9.04
N LEU A 68 3.26 -3.33 8.28
CA LEU A 68 3.24 -3.88 6.93
C LEU A 68 2.22 -3.16 6.07
N ILE A 69 2.62 -2.82 4.85
CA ILE A 69 1.72 -2.32 3.80
C ILE A 69 1.59 -3.42 2.74
N ALA A 70 0.38 -3.91 2.55
CA ALA A 70 0.02 -4.88 1.53
C ALA A 70 -0.89 -4.22 0.48
N GLY A 71 -0.81 -4.65 -0.77
CA GLY A 71 -1.75 -4.17 -1.78
C GLY A 71 -1.74 -4.97 -3.06
N THR A 72 -2.85 -4.93 -3.78
CA THR A 72 -3.05 -5.67 -5.04
C THR A 72 -3.27 -4.72 -6.21
N SER A 73 -2.65 -4.97 -7.36
CA SER A 73 -2.78 -4.14 -8.57
C SER A 73 -2.46 -2.66 -8.27
N THR A 74 -3.39 -1.74 -8.52
CA THR A 74 -3.27 -0.32 -8.14
C THR A 74 -2.92 -0.12 -6.67
N GLY A 75 -3.54 -0.88 -5.76
CA GLY A 75 -3.22 -0.82 -4.34
C GLY A 75 -1.78 -1.24 -4.09
N GLY A 76 -1.23 -2.20 -4.82
CA GLY A 76 0.17 -2.61 -4.73
C GLY A 76 1.14 -1.51 -5.20
N LEU A 77 0.80 -0.76 -6.25
CA LEU A 77 1.57 0.40 -6.67
C LEU A 77 1.59 1.49 -5.59
N ILE A 78 0.43 1.77 -4.99
CA ILE A 78 0.32 2.73 -3.88
C ILE A 78 1.11 2.22 -2.66
N SER A 79 1.03 0.94 -2.32
CA SER A 79 1.80 0.33 -1.24
C SER A 79 3.31 0.48 -1.45
N LEU A 80 3.80 0.31 -2.68
CA LEU A 80 5.21 0.51 -3.03
C LEU A 80 5.64 1.98 -2.88
N MET A 81 4.81 2.93 -3.32
CA MET A 81 5.10 4.36 -3.16
C MET A 81 5.15 4.74 -1.68
N LEU A 82 4.15 4.35 -0.88
CA LEU A 82 4.16 4.57 0.56
C LEU A 82 5.38 3.94 1.20
N ALA A 83 5.69 2.67 0.90
CA ALA A 83 6.87 1.99 1.42
C ALA A 83 8.18 2.69 1.02
N SER A 84 8.22 3.37 -0.12
CA SER A 84 9.39 4.13 -0.59
C SER A 84 9.54 5.50 0.07
N GLY A 85 8.67 5.88 1.01
CA GLY A 85 8.76 7.15 1.73
C GLY A 85 7.90 8.28 1.16
N TYR A 86 7.10 8.02 0.12
CA TYR A 86 6.19 9.03 -0.41
C TYR A 86 5.00 9.24 0.53
N SER A 87 4.60 10.49 0.70
CA SER A 87 3.37 10.85 1.39
C SER A 87 2.13 10.42 0.58
N PRO A 88 0.94 10.27 1.22
CA PRO A 88 -0.29 10.00 0.48
C PRO A 88 -0.63 11.05 -0.58
N SER A 89 -0.24 12.32 -0.35
CA SER A 89 -0.45 13.41 -1.31
C SER A 89 0.42 13.20 -2.55
N GLU A 90 1.71 12.89 -2.36
CA GLU A 90 2.60 12.60 -3.49
C GLU A 90 2.16 11.34 -4.24
N CYS A 91 1.69 10.32 -3.52
CA CYS A 91 1.11 9.12 -4.13
C CYS A 91 -0.11 9.48 -5.00
N GLN A 92 -0.98 10.38 -4.54
CA GLN A 92 -2.10 10.88 -5.31
C GLN A 92 -1.64 11.63 -6.57
N ASP A 93 -0.71 12.57 -6.43
CA ASP A 93 -0.21 13.39 -7.55
C ASP A 93 0.44 12.52 -8.64
N ILE A 94 1.28 11.56 -8.24
CA ILE A 94 1.91 10.60 -9.15
C ILE A 94 0.84 9.76 -9.86
N TYR A 95 -0.17 9.30 -9.12
CA TYR A 95 -1.22 8.46 -9.68
C TYR A 95 -2.14 9.24 -10.64
N GLU A 96 -2.53 10.47 -10.28
CA GLU A 96 -3.32 11.37 -11.13
C GLU A 96 -2.57 11.74 -12.41
N TYR A 97 -1.26 11.96 -12.34
CA TYR A 97 -0.42 12.21 -13.51
C TYR A 97 -0.28 10.96 -14.41
N GLY A 98 -0.11 9.78 -13.81
CA GLY A 98 0.11 8.52 -14.54
C GLY A 98 -1.15 7.93 -15.14
N CYS A 99 -2.29 8.08 -14.47
CA CYS A 99 -3.58 7.49 -14.83
C CYS A 99 -3.99 7.74 -16.30
N PRO A 100 -3.98 8.99 -16.82
CA PRO A 100 -4.38 9.25 -18.19
C PRO A 100 -3.56 8.48 -19.24
N LYS A 101 -2.28 8.23 -18.95
CA LYS A 101 -1.37 7.48 -19.83
C LYS A 101 -1.56 5.97 -19.69
N ILE A 102 -1.67 5.47 -18.45
CA ILE A 102 -1.86 4.05 -18.13
C ILE A 102 -3.22 3.53 -18.63
N PHE A 103 -4.24 4.38 -18.54
CA PHE A 103 -5.61 4.07 -18.95
C PHE A 103 -6.00 4.72 -20.28
N ALA A 104 -5.03 5.18 -21.07
CA ALA A 104 -5.27 5.65 -22.43
C ALA A 104 -5.93 4.57 -23.28
N LYS A 105 -6.85 4.97 -24.17
CA LYS A 105 -7.49 4.04 -25.11
C LYS A 105 -6.50 3.64 -26.20
N ASP A 106 -5.92 2.44 -26.08
CA ASP A 106 -5.15 1.84 -27.16
C ASP A 106 -6.05 1.29 -28.27
N LYS A 107 -5.68 1.56 -29.53
CA LYS A 107 -6.35 0.99 -30.71
C LYS A 107 -6.33 -0.55 -30.67
N TRP A 108 -5.28 -1.15 -30.11
CA TRP A 108 -5.15 -2.60 -29.88
C TRP A 108 -6.13 -3.14 -28.83
N ARG A 109 -6.35 -2.39 -27.73
CA ARG A 109 -7.26 -2.77 -26.65
C ARG A 109 -8.74 -2.71 -27.05
N THR A 110 -9.04 -1.97 -28.12
CA THR A 110 -10.38 -1.87 -28.73
C THR A 110 -10.74 -3.11 -29.59
N TYR A 111 -9.74 -3.85 -30.08
CA TYR A 111 -9.94 -4.99 -30.99
C TYR A 111 -9.97 -6.36 -30.27
N ASN A 112 -9.77 -6.39 -28.95
CA ASN A 112 -9.86 -7.63 -28.18
C ASN A 112 -11.30 -7.82 -27.62
N PRO A 113 -12.10 -8.75 -28.17
CA PRO A 113 -13.51 -8.92 -27.79
C PRO A 113 -13.72 -9.48 -26.38
N THR A 114 -12.66 -9.80 -25.63
CA THR A 114 -12.74 -10.36 -24.27
C THR A 114 -12.52 -9.36 -23.13
N ASN A 115 -12.23 -8.09 -23.41
CA ASN A 115 -11.98 -7.11 -22.35
C ASN A 115 -13.26 -6.41 -21.87
N ALA A 116 -13.54 -6.58 -20.58
CA ALA A 116 -14.67 -6.04 -19.84
C ALA A 116 -14.92 -4.55 -20.14
N LYS A 117 -16.19 -4.25 -20.47
CA LYS A 117 -16.69 -2.88 -20.63
C LYS A 117 -16.69 -2.18 -19.27
N TYR A 118 -15.91 -1.12 -19.16
CA TYR A 118 -16.06 -0.12 -18.11
C TYR A 118 -16.95 1.00 -18.68
N THR A 119 -18.23 0.97 -18.27
CA THR A 119 -19.19 2.09 -18.36
C THR A 119 -19.50 2.55 -16.96
#